data_AF-A0A3L7QGV8-F1
#
_entry.id   AF-A0A3L7QGV8-F1
#
_cell.length_a   1.000
_cell.length_b   1.000
_cell.length_c   1.000
_cell.angle_alpha   90.00
_cell.angle_beta   90.00
_cell.angle_gamma   90.00
#
_symmetry.space_group_name_H-M   'P 1'
#
loop_
_entity.id
_entity.type
_entity.pdbx_description
1 polymer ?
#
loop_
_entity_poly.entity_id
_entity_poly.type
_entity_poly.pdbx_seq_one_letter_code
_entity_poly.pdbx_strand_id
1 'polypeptide(L)'
;MYGDTKPAAGRSLCERGKAKYLGGNGRKTTGITIRKFRQNLQSIRVEEDGQIVRRNVPVRLIRSGLVNKPVVRAPFTLDDQK
;
A
#
# COMPACT_ATOMS: atom_id res chain seq x y z
N MET A 1 6.81 -9.25 -8.54
CA MET A 1 6.18 -10.10 -7.50
C MET A 1 5.21 -9.33 -6.58
N TYR A 2 5.53 -8.15 -6.03
CA TYR A 2 4.60 -7.43 -5.12
C TYR A 2 3.79 -6.28 -5.74
N GLY A 3 3.73 -6.21 -7.08
CA GLY A 3 3.15 -5.10 -7.82
C GLY A 3 3.97 -3.80 -7.76
N ASP A 4 3.35 -2.68 -8.15
CA ASP A 4 3.96 -1.36 -8.06
C ASP A 4 3.92 -0.84 -6.61
N THR A 5 5.08 -0.80 -5.97
CA THR A 5 5.27 -0.17 -4.64
C THR A 5 5.30 1.36 -4.70
N LYS A 6 5.29 1.92 -5.92
CA LYS A 6 5.23 3.37 -6.12
C LYS A 6 3.81 3.87 -5.82
N PRO A 7 3.67 4.98 -5.08
CA PRO A 7 2.35 5.54 -4.82
C PRO A 7 1.70 6.02 -6.11
N ALA A 8 0.41 5.72 -6.30
CA ALA A 8 -0.35 6.28 -7.41
C ALA A 8 -0.50 7.80 -7.21
N ALA A 9 -0.42 8.56 -8.29
CA ALA A 9 -0.61 10.00 -8.26
C ALA A 9 -2.01 10.37 -8.77
N GLY A 10 -2.60 11.38 -8.16
CA GLY A 10 -3.81 12.03 -8.65
C GLY A 10 -3.72 13.53 -8.46
N ARG A 11 -4.79 14.23 -8.85
CA ARG A 11 -4.94 15.67 -8.60
C ARG A 11 -6.06 15.89 -7.59
N SER A 12 -5.84 16.83 -6.68
CA SER A 12 -6.91 17.41 -5.85
C SER A 12 -7.35 18.71 -6.50
N LEU A 13 -8.65 18.85 -6.72
CA LEU A 13 -9.25 20.04 -7.31
C LEU A 13 -9.96 20.84 -6.22
N CYS A 14 -9.67 22.12 -6.15
CA CYS A 14 -10.46 23.07 -5.40
C CYS A 14 -11.41 23.76 -6.38
N GLU A 15 -12.71 23.73 -6.12
CA GLU A 15 -13.74 24.32 -6.97
C GLU A 15 -14.60 25.30 -6.18
N ARG A 16 -15.01 26.40 -6.82
CA ARG A 16 -15.94 27.40 -6.27
C ARG A 16 -17.23 27.45 -7.07
N GLY A 17 -18.34 27.72 -6.39
CA GLY A 17 -19.66 27.88 -6.98
C GLY A 17 -20.45 26.58 -7.08
N LYS A 18 -21.77 26.69 -7.30
CA LYS A 18 -22.64 25.53 -7.50
C LYS A 18 -22.61 25.07 -8.95
N ALA A 19 -22.76 23.76 -9.15
CA ALA A 19 -22.87 23.20 -10.49
C ALA A 19 -24.16 23.67 -11.18
N LYS A 20 -24.16 23.71 -12.52
CA LYS A 20 -25.32 24.16 -13.31
C LYS A 20 -26.57 23.33 -13.06
N TYR A 21 -26.41 22.01 -12.94
CA TYR A 21 -27.53 21.10 -12.66
C TYR A 21 -28.17 21.31 -11.27
N LEU A 22 -27.51 22.04 -10.36
CA LEU A 22 -28.05 22.43 -9.05
C LEU A 22 -28.61 23.86 -9.05
N GLY A 23 -28.86 24.45 -10.22
CA GLY A 23 -29.35 25.83 -10.36
C GLY A 23 -28.30 26.91 -10.10
N GLY A 24 -27.01 26.57 -10.15
CA GLY A 24 -25.91 27.54 -10.08
C GLY A 24 -25.39 27.97 -11.45
N ASN A 25 -24.53 28.99 -11.50
CA ASN A 25 -23.95 29.44 -12.78
C ASN A 25 -22.82 28.52 -13.30
N GLY A 26 -22.33 27.59 -12.46
CA GLY A 26 -21.27 26.64 -12.78
C GLY A 26 -20.13 26.64 -11.76
N ARG A 27 -19.43 25.50 -11.67
CA ARG A 27 -18.22 25.37 -10.85
C ARG A 27 -17.02 25.95 -11.58
N LYS A 28 -16.14 26.63 -10.86
CA LYS A 28 -14.86 27.14 -11.37
C LYS A 28 -13.71 26.53 -10.55
N THR A 29 -12.75 25.92 -11.24
CA THR A 29 -11.54 25.39 -10.60
C THR A 29 -10.66 26.55 -10.15
N THR A 30 -10.37 26.62 -8.86
CA THR A 30 -9.53 27.65 -8.24
C THR A 30 -8.12 27.17 -7.95
N GLY A 31 -7.91 25.86 -7.88
CA GLY A 31 -6.59 25.29 -7.64
C GLY A 31 -6.49 23.83 -8.03
N ILE A 32 -5.30 23.43 -8.46
CA ILE A 32 -4.97 22.05 -8.81
C ILE A 32 -3.66 21.69 -8.08
N THR A 33 -3.74 20.75 -7.15
CA THR A 33 -2.55 20.25 -6.42
C THR A 33 -2.33 18.77 -6.71
N ILE A 34 -1.07 18.33 -6.70
CA ILE A 34 -0.73 16.91 -6.86
C ILE A 34 -0.93 16.21 -5.51
N ARG A 35 -1.69 15.12 -5.51
CA ARG A 35 -1.84 14.23 -4.34
C ARG A 35 -1.25 12.86 -4.64
N LYS A 36 -0.64 12.24 -3.63
CA LYS A 36 -0.06 10.89 -3.72
C LYS A 36 -0.88 9.93 -2.86
N PHE A 37 -1.41 8.88 -3.48
CA PHE A 37 -2.09 7.78 -2.80
C PHE A 37 -1.06 6.72 -2.40
N ARG A 38 -0.69 6.72 -1.13
CA ARG A 38 0.30 5.79 -0.59
C ARG A 38 -0.38 4.51 -0.12
N GLN A 39 0.17 3.37 -0.53
CA GLN A 39 -0.16 2.09 0.09
C GLN A 39 0.59 1.97 1.43
N ASN A 40 0.04 1.19 2.37
CA ASN A 40 0.78 0.81 3.57
C ASN A 40 1.79 -0.28 3.20
N LEU A 41 3.07 0.10 3.12
CA LEU A 41 4.18 -0.79 2.81
C LEU A 41 4.92 -1.15 4.10
N GLN A 42 5.33 -2.40 4.23
CA GLN A 42 6.08 -2.90 5.37
C GLN A 42 7.38 -3.56 4.89
N SER A 43 8.48 -3.23 5.53
CA SER A 43 9.78 -3.84 5.23
C SER A 43 9.93 -5.14 6.02
N ILE A 44 9.67 -6.27 5.38
CA ILE A 44 9.71 -7.60 6.01
C ILE A 44 10.68 -8.53 5.29
N ARG A 45 11.10 -9.60 5.99
CA ARG A 45 11.75 -10.74 5.36
C ARG A 45 10.68 -11.63 4.75
N VAL A 46 10.88 -12.00 3.50
CA VAL A 46 9.99 -12.88 2.72
C VAL A 46 10.82 -14.02 2.18
N GLU A 47 10.22 -15.20 2.12
CA GLU A 47 10.77 -16.33 1.40
C GLU A 47 10.37 -16.24 -0.08
N GLU A 48 11.36 -16.00 -0.95
CA GLU A 48 11.22 -15.90 -2.40
C GLU A 48 12.02 -17.05 -3.02
N ASP A 49 11.36 -17.99 -3.72
CA ASP A 49 12.02 -19.10 -4.44
C ASP A 49 13.08 -19.85 -3.61
N GLY A 50 12.84 -20.04 -2.30
CA GLY A 50 13.74 -20.71 -1.35
C GLY A 50 14.85 -19.83 -0.75
N GLN A 51 14.92 -18.54 -1.09
CA GLN A 51 15.83 -17.58 -0.50
C GLN A 51 15.11 -16.58 0.41
N ILE A 52 15.74 -16.21 1.52
CA ILE A 52 15.19 -15.23 2.45
C ILE A 52 15.70 -13.84 2.08
N VAL A 53 14.80 -12.97 1.61
CA VAL A 53 15.16 -11.60 1.17
C VAL A 53 14.32 -10.56 1.90
N ARG A 54 14.91 -9.38 2.14
CA ARG A 54 14.20 -8.22 2.71
C ARG A 54 13.56 -7.40 1.60
N ARG A 55 12.24 -7.18 1.68
CA ARG A 55 11.46 -6.45 0.66
C ARG A 55 10.43 -5.52 1.28
N ASN A 56 10.02 -4.51 0.51
CA ASN A 56 8.87 -3.66 0.82
C ASN A 56 7.61 -4.30 0.27
N VAL A 57 6.76 -4.79 1.17
CA VAL A 57 5.55 -5.53 0.82
C VAL A 57 4.31 -4.74 1.22
N PRO A 58 3.31 -4.60 0.34
CA PRO A 58 2.00 -4.06 0.71
C PRO A 58 1.30 -4.91 1.76
N VAL A 59 0.77 -4.27 2.80
CA VAL A 59 0.03 -4.96 3.88
C VAL A 59 -1.15 -5.78 3.35
N ARG A 60 -1.77 -5.37 2.24
CA ARG A 60 -2.86 -6.12 1.60
C ARG A 60 -2.43 -7.54 1.20
N LEU A 61 -1.21 -7.70 0.68
CA LEU A 61 -0.66 -9.00 0.27
C LEU A 61 -0.27 -9.87 1.47
N ILE A 62 0.22 -9.23 2.55
CA ILE A 62 0.48 -9.92 3.82
C ILE A 62 -0.83 -10.47 4.39
N ARG A 63 -1.89 -9.64 4.39
CA ARG A 63 -3.20 -10.02 4.92
C ARG A 63 -3.87 -11.14 4.10
N SER A 64 -3.64 -11.17 2.79
CA SER A 64 -4.20 -12.21 1.92
C SER A 64 -3.40 -13.52 1.93
N GLY A 65 -2.29 -13.60 2.68
CA GLY A 65 -1.46 -14.81 2.74
C GLY A 65 -0.67 -15.12 1.47
N LEU A 66 -0.59 -14.17 0.52
CA LEU A 66 0.18 -14.34 -0.72
C LEU A 66 1.69 -14.23 -0.50
N VAL A 67 2.10 -13.84 0.71
CA VAL A 67 3.50 -13.59 1.08
C VAL A 67 3.87 -14.47 2.25
N ASN A 68 4.78 -15.40 2.02
CA ASN A 68 5.31 -16.30 3.05
C ASN A 68 6.38 -15.59 3.86
N LYS A 69 6.12 -15.43 5.16
CA LYS A 69 7.14 -14.97 6.10
C LYS A 69 7.96 -16.17 6.54
N PRO A 70 9.30 -16.08 6.52
CA PRO A 70 10.15 -17.16 7.00
C PRO A 70 9.94 -17.36 8.50
N VAL A 71 9.72 -18.61 8.89
CA VAL A 71 9.58 -19.00 10.30
C VAL A 71 10.98 -19.25 10.86
N VAL A 72 11.42 -18.44 11.82
CA VAL A 72 12.78 -18.54 12.40
C VAL A 72 12.88 -19.67 13.42
N ARG A 73 11.78 -19.97 14.12
CA ARG A 73 11.68 -21.07 15.09
C ARG A 73 10.34 -21.75 14.89
N ALA A 74 10.35 -23.07 14.79
CA ALA A 74 9.12 -23.83 14.72
C ALA A 74 8.35 -23.65 16.04
N PRO A 75 7.01 -23.52 15.99
CA PRO A 75 6.22 -23.44 17.20
C PRO A 75 6.26 -24.78 17.95
N PHE A 76 6.31 -24.72 19.29
CA PHE A 76 6.26 -25.88 20.20
C PHE A 76 7.47 -26.83 20.16
N THR A 77 8.64 -26.38 19.70
CA THR A 77 9.88 -27.14 19.89
C THR A 77 10.49 -26.83 21.24
N LEU A 78 10.80 -27.87 22.03
CA LEU A 78 11.72 -27.74 23.14
C LEU A 78 13.10 -27.44 22.55
N ASP A 79 13.80 -26.42 23.04
CA ASP A 79 15.19 -26.17 22.67
C ASP A 79 15.96 -27.42 23.11
N ASP A 80 16.41 -28.25 22.15
CA ASP A 80 17.17 -29.45 22.44
C ASP A 80 18.37 -29.05 23.30
N GLN A 81 18.41 -29.59 24.53
CA GLN A 81 19.38 -29.16 25.51
C GLN A 81 20.79 -29.46 25.00
N LYS A 82 21.62 -28.43 25.07
CA LYS A 82 23.00 -28.38 24.58
C LYS A 82 23.90 -29.45 25.20
#